data_AF-A0A847DUR4-F1
#
_entry.id   AF-A0A847DUR4-F1
#
_cell.length_a   1.000
_cell.length_b   1.000
_cell.length_c   1.000
_cell.angle_alpha   90.00
_cell.angle_beta   90.00
_cell.angle_gamma   90.00
#
_symmetry.space_group_name_H-M   'P 1'
#
loop_
_entity.id
_entity.type
_entity.pdbx_description
1 polymer ?
#
loop_
_entity_poly.entity_id
_entity_poly.type
_entity_poly.pdbx_seq_one_letter_code
_entity_poly.pdbx_strand_id
1 'polypeptide(L)' 'MGEPPRSRDAIVALGASKIREVANAGIGLSDVMPFWFGEPDAVTPAFIREAAKAALDAGDTFYHHNLGIAPL' A
#
# COMPACT_ATOMS: atom_id res chain seq x y z
N MET A 1 24.06 19.31 -25.24
CA MET A 1 23.30 19.05 -24.00
C MET A 1 21.90 18.65 -24.43
N GLY A 2 21.46 17.43 -24.12
CA GLY A 2 20.14 16.92 -24.55
C GLY A 2 18.99 17.61 -23.81
N GLU A 3 17.78 17.49 -24.35
CA GLU A 3 16.56 17.95 -23.69
C GLU A 3 16.39 17.24 -22.32
N PRO A 4 16.02 17.97 -21.25
CA PRO A 4 15.77 17.35 -19.96
C PRO A 4 14.61 16.35 -20.05
N PRO A 5 14.63 15.26 -19.26
CA PRO A 5 13.55 14.29 -19.27
C PRO A 5 12.23 14.96 -18.89
N ARG A 6 11.18 14.68 -19.69
CA ARG A 6 9.80 15.13 -19.43
C ARG A 6 8.88 13.94 -19.17
N SER A 7 7.95 14.09 -18.24
CA SER A 7 6.87 13.13 -17.99
C SER A 7 5.90 13.04 -19.18
N ARG A 8 5.32 11.86 -19.41
CA ARG A 8 4.27 11.66 -20.42
C ARG A 8 3.03 12.49 -20.06
N ASP A 9 2.27 12.94 -21.05
CA ASP A 9 1.06 13.76 -20.84
C ASP A 9 0.05 13.10 -19.90
N ALA A 10 -0.11 11.78 -19.98
CA ALA A 10 -0.98 11.02 -19.07
C ALA A 10 -0.60 11.19 -17.58
N ILE A 11 0.70 11.32 -17.27
CA ILE A 11 1.18 11.56 -15.91
C ILE A 11 0.96 13.01 -15.51
N VAL A 12 1.19 13.95 -16.43
CA VAL A 12 0.92 15.38 -16.20
C VAL A 12 -0.57 15.63 -15.93
N ALA A 13 -1.45 14.85 -16.56
CA ALA A 13 -2.89 14.95 -16.40
C ALA A 13 -3.45 14.30 -15.11
N LEU A 14 -2.63 13.57 -14.33
CA LEU A 14 -3.09 12.96 -13.09
C LEU A 14 -3.44 14.05 -12.05
N GLY A 15 -4.69 14.05 -11.61
CA GLY A 15 -5.17 14.93 -10.53
C GLY A 15 -4.77 14.43 -9.15
N ALA A 16 -4.86 15.33 -8.16
CA ALA A 16 -4.71 14.97 -6.75
C ALA A 16 -5.86 14.05 -6.28
N SER A 17 -5.56 13.20 -5.30
CA SER A 17 -6.56 12.31 -4.71
C SER A 17 -7.59 13.10 -3.89
N LYS A 18 -8.87 12.94 -4.23
CA LYS A 18 -9.97 13.52 -3.45
C LYS A 18 -10.09 12.94 -2.04
N ILE A 19 -9.72 11.66 -1.85
CA ILE A 19 -9.63 11.05 -0.51
C ILE A 19 -8.61 11.80 0.35
N ARG A 20 -7.49 12.22 -0.26
CA ARG A 20 -6.45 12.96 0.46
C ARG A 20 -6.87 14.38 0.81
N GLU A 21 -7.69 15.04 -0.01
CA GLU A 21 -8.27 16.34 0.31
C GLU A 21 -9.14 16.26 1.58
N VAL A 22 -10.03 15.26 1.66
CA VAL A 22 -10.86 15.00 2.85
C VAL A 22 -10.01 14.66 4.07
N ALA A 23 -9.06 13.74 3.93
CA ALA A 23 -8.17 13.36 5.03
C ALA A 23 -7.38 14.56 5.57
N ASN A 24 -6.79 15.38 4.70
CA ASN A 24 -6.02 16.56 5.12
C ASN A 24 -6.89 17.61 5.84
N ALA A 25 -8.16 17.73 5.46
CA ALA A 25 -9.10 18.63 6.14
C ALA A 25 -9.50 18.13 7.54
N GLY A 26 -9.49 16.81 7.77
CA GLY A 26 -9.91 16.18 9.03
C GLY A 26 -8.77 15.82 9.99
N ILE A 27 -7.54 15.62 9.51
CA ILE A 27 -6.39 15.23 10.35
C ILE A 27 -6.15 16.27 11.45
N GLY A 28 -6.08 15.81 12.71
CA GLY A 28 -5.80 16.64 13.88
C GLY A 28 -7.04 17.29 14.50
N LEU A 29 -8.22 17.17 13.88
CA LEU A 29 -9.48 17.61 14.48
C LEU A 29 -10.00 16.54 15.44
N SER A 30 -10.01 16.84 16.74
CA SER A 30 -10.34 15.87 17.80
C SER A 30 -11.82 15.47 17.83
N ASP A 31 -12.68 16.23 17.17
CA ASP A 31 -14.14 16.03 17.09
C ASP A 31 -14.59 15.40 15.77
N VAL A 32 -13.65 14.97 14.91
CA VAL A 32 -13.92 14.32 13.62
C VAL A 32 -13.48 12.85 13.66
N MET A 33 -14.40 11.95 13.31
CA MET A 33 -14.10 10.51 13.20
C MET A 33 -13.59 10.17 11.77
N PRO A 34 -12.42 9.52 11.63
CA PRO A 34 -11.83 9.23 10.32
C PRO A 34 -12.45 8.02 9.64
N PHE A 35 -13.24 8.24 8.57
CA PHE A 35 -13.82 7.19 7.73
C PHE A 35 -13.33 7.24 6.26
N TRP A 36 -12.17 7.84 6.01
CA TRP A 36 -11.64 8.06 4.65
C TRP A 36 -10.64 6.99 4.16
N PHE A 37 -10.11 6.13 5.03
CA PHE A 37 -9.26 5.00 4.63
C PHE A 37 -10.06 3.69 4.66
N GLY A 38 -9.89 2.90 3.61
CA GLY A 38 -10.64 1.65 3.39
C GLY A 38 -9.92 0.40 3.90
N GLU A 39 -9.02 0.52 4.87
CA GLU A 39 -8.33 -0.62 5.48
C GLU A 39 -9.14 -1.21 6.66
N PRO A 40 -9.03 -2.52 6.92
CA PRO A 40 -9.63 -3.11 8.11
C PRO A 40 -9.06 -2.51 9.40
N ASP A 41 -9.90 -2.40 10.44
CA ASP A 41 -9.52 -1.98 11.79
C ASP A 41 -8.97 -3.15 12.65
N ALA A 42 -9.14 -4.39 12.17
CA ALA A 42 -8.71 -5.59 12.87
C ALA A 42 -7.27 -5.99 12.54
N VAL A 43 -6.55 -6.46 13.57
CA VAL A 43 -5.23 -7.08 13.41
C VAL A 43 -5.35 -8.38 12.62
N THR A 44 -4.40 -8.65 11.73
CA THR A 44 -4.30 -9.93 11.01
C THR A 44 -4.31 -11.12 11.98
N PRO A 45 -5.13 -12.16 11.75
CA PRO A 45 -5.22 -13.35 12.60
C PRO A 45 -3.85 -13.97 12.94
N ALA A 46 -3.73 -14.51 14.15
CA ALA A 46 -2.46 -15.04 14.66
C ALA A 46 -1.86 -16.13 13.77
N PHE A 47 -2.65 -17.10 13.31
CA PHE A 47 -2.15 -18.20 12.48
C PHE A 47 -1.48 -17.74 11.18
N ILE A 48 -1.94 -16.62 10.59
CA ILE A 48 -1.34 -16.02 9.40
C ILE A 48 0.00 -15.37 9.76
N ARG A 49 0.05 -14.64 10.88
CA ARG A 49 1.28 -13.99 11.35
C ARG A 49 2.35 -15.02 11.74
N GLU A 50 1.96 -16.14 12.36
CA GLU A 50 2.91 -17.21 12.68
C GLU A 50 3.43 -17.92 11.42
N ALA A 51 2.59 -18.17 10.42
CA ALA A 51 3.04 -18.71 9.14
C ALA A 51 4.05 -17.77 8.44
N ALA A 52 3.80 -16.46 8.46
CA ALA A 52 4.72 -15.48 7.90
C ALA A 52 6.06 -15.43 8.63
N LYS A 53 6.07 -15.51 9.97
CA LYS A 53 7.31 -15.59 10.75
C LYS A 53 8.11 -16.84 10.43
N ALA A 54 7.45 -17.99 10.38
CA ALA A 54 8.11 -19.27 10.08
C ALA A 54 8.78 -19.26 8.69
N ALA A 55 8.13 -18.66 7.68
CA ALA A 55 8.71 -18.50 6.34
C ALA A 55 9.96 -17.61 6.36
N LEU A 56 9.94 -16.52 7.14
CA LEU A 56 11.13 -15.66 7.31
C LEU A 56 12.26 -16.41 8.02
N ASP A 57 11.96 -17.16 9.08
CA ASP A 57 12.94 -17.96 9.83
C ASP A 57 13.54 -19.09 8.96
N ALA A 58 12.76 -19.63 8.02
CA ALA A 58 13.21 -20.62 7.04
C ALA A 58 14.07 -20.04 5.91
N GLY A 59 14.11 -18.71 5.77
CA GLY A 59 14.86 -18.03 4.71
C GLY A 59 14.14 -17.95 3.36
N ASP A 60 12.80 -17.99 3.35
CA ASP A 60 11.97 -17.90 2.14
C ASP A 60 11.93 -16.46 1.56
N THR A 61 13.09 -15.91 1.23
CA THR A 61 13.28 -14.50 0.85
C THR A 61 13.82 -14.31 -0.57
N PHE A 62 13.84 -15.38 -1.37
CA PHE A 62 14.38 -15.37 -2.73
C PHE A 62 13.27 -15.38 -3.79
N TYR A 63 13.69 -15.19 -5.05
CA TYR A 63 12.78 -15.13 -6.18
C TYR A 63 11.93 -16.39 -6.31
N HIS A 64 10.64 -16.16 -6.53
CA HIS A 64 9.69 -17.15 -6.98
C HIS A 64 9.33 -16.90 -8.45
N HIS A 65 8.55 -17.82 -9.03
CA HIS A 65 8.02 -17.64 -10.37
C HIS A 65 7.16 -16.37 -10.47
N ASN A 66 7.09 -15.74 -11.65
CA ASN A 66 6.33 -14.50 -11.86
C ASN A 66 4.83 -14.63 -11.56
N LEU A 67 4.28 -15.85 -11.62
CA LEU A 67 2.89 -16.16 -11.29
C LEU A 67 2.68 -16.47 -9.80
N GLY A 68 3.71 -16.33 -8.98
CA GLY A 68 3.70 -16.68 -7.56
C GLY A 68 4.08 -18.14 -7.29
N ILE A 69 3.87 -18.55 -6.04
CA ILE A 69 4.08 -19.92 -5.57
C ILE A 69 2.89 -20.77 -6.04
N ALA A 70 3.15 -21.94 -6.61
CA ALA A 70 2.10 -22.90 -6.97
C ALA A 70 1.29 -23.32 -5.72
N PRO A 71 0.09 -23.90 -5.86
CA PRO A 71 -0.84 -24.05 -4.73
C PRO A 71 -0.20 -24.69 -3.49
N LEU A 72 -0.37 -23.99 -2.35
CA LEU A 72 0.00 -24.41 -1.01
C LEU A 72 -0.92 -25.53 -0.49
#